data_AF-A0A2V9GKU0-F1
#
_entry.id   AF-A0A2V9GKU0-F1
#
_cell.length_a   1.000
_cell.length_b   1.000
_cell.length_c   1.000
_cell.angle_alpha   90.00
_cell.angle_beta   90.00
_cell.angle_gamma   90.00
#
_symmetry.space_group_name_H-M   'P 1'
#
loop_
_entity.id
_entity.type
_entity.pdbx_description
1 polymer ?
#
loop_
_entity_poly.entity_id
_entity_poly.type
_entity_poly.pdbx_seq_one_letter_code
_entity_poly.pdbx_strand_id
1 'polypeptide(L)'
;MTPDNKSVVTLVEEIVPQQRTQTIGGVAPTHGKEAGTGFPARRLRRLRQNERFRRLVREHSLAIDDLLLPLFVVPGYGIKHEINAMPGNYHLSIDKLIEEVKEVRDLGIPGILLFGVPDPREKDLFATGAFAPNGIIQGAVRALKKNVPEVLVVTDVCLCEYTPHSHCGILDNGYLVNDASKEVLAKTALSHVQAGSDMVAPAAMLDGQIRALREMLDSDGFVNTPIMAYSAKYASKLYDP
;
A
#
# COMPACT_ATOMS: atom_id res chain seq x y z
N MET A 1 53.12 32.99 9.61
CA MET A 1 51.73 33.12 10.11
C MET A 1 50.88 33.38 8.88
N THR A 2 49.74 32.69 8.79
CA THR A 2 48.85 32.45 7.61
C THR A 2 49.33 31.37 6.64
N PRO A 3 48.68 30.17 6.62
CA PRO A 3 48.97 29.10 5.69
C PRO A 3 48.30 29.34 4.33
N ASP A 4 49.05 29.05 3.27
CA ASP A 4 48.60 29.07 1.89
C ASP A 4 47.78 27.84 1.53
N ASN A 5 46.75 28.12 0.74
CA ASN A 5 45.70 27.25 0.27
C ASN A 5 46.21 26.24 -0.78
N LYS A 6 46.63 25.04 -0.35
CA LYS A 6 46.73 23.84 -1.20
C LYS A 6 46.36 22.58 -0.41
N SER A 7 45.80 21.60 -1.12
CA SER A 7 45.49 20.21 -0.72
C SER A 7 44.22 19.94 0.10
N VAL A 8 43.08 19.85 -0.59
CA VAL A 8 42.01 18.86 -0.25
C VAL A 8 41.60 18.01 -1.48
N VAL A 9 42.01 18.40 -2.70
CA VAL A 9 41.75 17.61 -3.92
C VAL A 9 42.72 16.42 -4.08
N THR A 10 43.70 16.25 -3.19
CA THR A 10 44.78 15.24 -3.34
C THR A 10 44.72 14.11 -2.30
N LEU A 11 43.58 13.86 -1.66
CA LEU A 11 43.43 12.77 -0.68
C LEU A 11 42.28 11.79 -0.97
N VAL A 12 41.64 11.89 -2.14
CA VAL A 12 40.52 10.98 -2.51
C VAL A 12 40.90 10.01 -3.65
N GLU A 13 42.12 10.10 -4.21
CA GLU A 13 42.55 9.22 -5.30
C GLU A 13 43.32 7.95 -4.86
N GLU A 14 43.62 7.76 -3.57
CA GLU A 14 44.45 6.61 -3.11
C GLU A 14 43.67 5.41 -2.54
N ILE A 15 42.32 5.39 -2.53
CA ILE A 15 41.54 4.25 -1.96
C ILE A 15 40.57 3.62 -2.96
N VAL A 16 40.83 3.74 -4.26
CA VAL A 16 40.12 2.94 -5.27
C VAL A 16 41.15 2.20 -6.13
N PRO A 17 41.36 0.89 -5.94
CA PRO A 17 42.17 0.14 -6.89
C PRO A 17 41.44 0.16 -8.23
N GLN A 18 42.05 0.90 -9.17
CA GLN A 18 41.74 0.83 -10.59
C GLN A 18 41.68 -0.63 -11.01
N GLN A 19 40.53 -1.03 -11.55
CA GLN A 19 40.38 -2.28 -12.28
C GLN A 19 41.37 -2.26 -13.45
N ARG A 20 42.55 -2.86 -13.24
CA ARG A 20 43.47 -3.20 -14.32
C ARG A 20 42.84 -4.32 -15.13
N THR A 21 42.43 -4.00 -16.35
CA THR A 21 42.44 -4.93 -17.47
C THR A 21 43.81 -5.58 -17.58
N GLN A 22 43.95 -6.79 -17.06
CA GLN A 22 45.01 -7.72 -17.43
C GLN A 22 44.38 -8.86 -18.22
N THR A 23 44.54 -8.81 -19.53
CA THR A 23 44.52 -9.98 -20.39
C THR A 23 45.70 -10.86 -19.99
N ILE A 24 45.46 -11.84 -19.14
CA ILE A 24 46.38 -12.97 -18.94
C ILE A 24 45.70 -14.17 -19.57
N GLY A 25 46.26 -14.62 -20.70
CA GLY A 25 46.05 -15.97 -21.20
C GLY A 25 46.52 -16.94 -20.12
N GLY A 26 45.58 -17.39 -19.30
CA GLY A 26 45.75 -18.44 -18.32
C GLY A 26 44.55 -19.34 -18.46
N VAL A 27 44.80 -20.58 -18.89
CA VAL A 27 43.82 -21.65 -18.95
C VAL A 27 42.98 -21.62 -17.68
N ALA A 28 41.67 -21.38 -17.82
CA ALA A 28 40.72 -21.51 -16.72
C ALA A 28 41.00 -22.86 -16.04
N PRO A 29 41.11 -22.93 -14.70
CA PRO A 29 41.44 -24.19 -14.03
C PRO A 29 40.42 -25.23 -14.49
N THR A 30 40.92 -26.18 -15.28
CA THR A 30 40.12 -27.26 -15.85
C THR A 30 39.46 -27.95 -14.68
N HIS A 31 38.13 -27.96 -14.70
CA HIS A 31 37.26 -28.61 -13.73
C HIS A 31 37.90 -29.89 -13.18
N GLY A 32 38.47 -29.78 -11.99
CA GLY A 32 38.70 -30.92 -11.14
C GLY A 32 37.36 -31.61 -10.98
N LYS A 33 37.32 -32.90 -11.37
CA LYS A 33 36.26 -33.90 -11.13
C LYS A 33 35.05 -33.32 -10.41
N GLU A 34 33.90 -33.25 -11.09
CA GLU A 34 32.60 -32.85 -10.53
C GLU A 34 32.56 -33.08 -9.01
N ALA A 35 32.80 -32.02 -8.24
CA ALA A 35 32.73 -32.09 -6.80
C ALA A 35 31.28 -32.43 -6.50
N GLY A 36 31.02 -33.69 -6.12
CA GLY A 36 29.69 -34.30 -6.13
C GLY A 36 28.62 -33.30 -5.71
N THR A 37 27.79 -32.88 -6.66
CA THR A 37 26.75 -31.87 -6.41
C THR A 37 25.65 -32.40 -5.50
N GLY A 38 25.63 -33.72 -5.30
CA GLY A 38 24.74 -34.44 -4.41
C GLY A 38 25.29 -34.63 -2.99
N PHE A 39 24.49 -35.30 -2.19
CA PHE A 39 24.89 -35.77 -0.87
C PHE A 39 26.01 -36.82 -1.00
N PRO A 40 27.05 -36.82 -0.14
CA PRO A 40 27.22 -36.01 1.08
C PRO A 40 27.99 -34.70 0.89
N ALA A 41 28.42 -34.38 -0.33
CA ALA A 41 29.23 -33.20 -0.62
C ALA A 41 28.40 -31.90 -0.53
N ARG A 42 27.14 -31.89 -0.97
CA ARG A 42 26.18 -30.79 -0.73
C ARG A 42 25.25 -31.09 0.45
N ARG A 43 25.52 -30.48 1.62
CA ARG A 43 24.66 -30.60 2.81
C ARG A 43 24.11 -29.23 3.21
N LEU A 44 22.87 -28.94 2.81
CA LEU A 44 22.22 -27.66 3.10
C LEU A 44 22.03 -27.39 4.61
N ARG A 45 22.05 -28.45 5.45
CA ARG A 45 22.00 -28.31 6.91
C ARG A 45 23.22 -27.59 7.50
N ARG A 46 24.36 -27.52 6.80
CA ARG A 46 25.59 -26.83 7.29
C ARG A 46 25.32 -25.36 7.61
N LEU A 47 24.57 -24.67 6.76
CA LEU A 47 24.22 -23.25 6.96
C LEU A 47 23.01 -23.04 7.89
N ARG A 48 22.41 -24.13 8.41
CA ARG A 48 21.24 -24.08 9.32
C ARG A 48 21.59 -24.40 10.77
N GLN A 49 22.86 -24.69 11.06
CA GLN A 49 23.32 -25.23 12.34
C GLN A 49 23.08 -24.30 13.54
N ASN A 50 23.18 -22.98 13.34
CA ASN A 50 22.96 -22.00 14.39
C ASN A 50 22.45 -20.68 13.81
N GLU A 51 22.03 -19.76 14.69
CA GLU A 51 21.44 -18.49 14.27
C GLU A 51 22.42 -17.60 13.51
N ARG A 52 23.73 -17.65 13.80
CA ARG A 52 24.73 -16.82 13.12
C ARG A 52 24.82 -17.16 11.64
N PHE A 53 24.83 -18.46 11.31
CA PHE A 53 24.80 -18.90 9.91
C PHE A 53 23.46 -18.56 9.24
N ARG A 54 22.34 -18.85 9.91
CA ARG A 54 21.01 -18.56 9.33
C ARG A 54 20.81 -17.08 9.07
N ARG A 55 21.30 -16.20 9.96
CA ARG A 55 21.26 -14.75 9.76
C ARG A 55 22.07 -14.31 8.55
N LEU A 56 23.26 -14.89 8.32
CA LEU A 56 24.12 -14.55 7.19
C LEU A 56 23.50 -14.93 5.83
N VAL A 57 22.73 -16.02 5.80
CA VAL A 57 22.17 -16.58 4.55
C VAL A 57 20.68 -16.30 4.38
N ARG A 58 20.09 -15.46 5.24
CA ARG A 58 18.66 -15.10 5.17
C ARG A 58 18.44 -14.21 3.96
N GLU A 59 17.51 -14.61 3.09
CA GLU A 59 17.24 -13.93 1.82
C GLU A 59 16.27 -12.75 1.97
N HIS A 60 15.38 -12.80 2.97
CA HIS A 60 14.35 -11.80 3.19
C HIS A 60 14.27 -11.38 4.66
N SER A 61 13.97 -10.10 4.87
CA SER A 61 13.60 -9.52 6.15
C SER A 61 12.29 -8.76 5.99
N LEU A 62 11.52 -8.67 7.07
CA LEU A 62 10.36 -7.80 7.16
C LEU A 62 10.73 -6.60 8.03
N ALA A 63 10.40 -5.40 7.56
CA ALA A 63 10.55 -4.14 8.26
C ALA A 63 9.18 -3.50 8.50
N ILE A 64 9.12 -2.50 9.39
CA ILE A 64 7.91 -1.71 9.61
C ILE A 64 7.50 -0.95 8.34
N ASP A 65 8.49 -0.55 7.54
CA ASP A 65 8.29 0.15 6.26
C ASP A 65 7.54 -0.69 5.21
N ASP A 66 7.43 -2.02 5.42
CA ASP A 66 6.71 -2.94 4.52
C ASP A 66 5.20 -3.04 4.87
N LEU A 67 4.74 -2.36 5.93
CA LEU A 67 3.40 -2.54 6.50
C LEU A 67 2.46 -1.39 6.15
N LEU A 68 1.24 -1.75 5.74
CA LEU A 68 0.10 -0.85 5.61
C LEU A 68 -1.05 -1.43 6.46
N LEU A 69 -1.60 -0.67 7.39
CA LEU A 69 -2.65 -1.18 8.29
C LEU A 69 -4.07 -0.88 7.77
N PRO A 70 -4.89 -1.90 7.45
CA PRO A 70 -6.30 -1.72 7.15
C PRO A 70 -7.10 -1.27 8.38
N LEU A 71 -7.97 -0.27 8.24
CA LEU A 71 -8.86 0.22 9.30
C LEU A 71 -10.27 0.47 8.76
N PHE A 72 -11.28 0.21 9.59
CA PHE A 72 -12.69 0.36 9.22
C PHE A 72 -13.34 1.54 9.96
N VAL A 73 -13.82 2.53 9.22
CA VAL A 73 -14.42 3.74 9.78
C VAL A 73 -15.94 3.77 9.59
N VAL A 74 -16.66 4.07 10.67
CA VAL A 74 -18.14 4.16 10.72
C VAL A 74 -18.61 5.56 11.17
N PRO A 75 -19.82 5.99 10.77
CA PRO A 75 -20.46 7.18 11.33
C PRO A 75 -20.70 7.06 12.84
N GLY A 76 -20.76 8.19 13.53
CA GLY A 76 -21.05 8.28 14.96
C GLY A 76 -19.89 8.89 15.77
N TYR A 77 -19.92 8.68 17.09
CA TYR A 77 -18.94 9.22 18.03
C TYR A 77 -18.70 8.24 19.17
N GLY A 78 -17.45 8.06 19.60
CA GLY A 78 -17.08 7.15 20.69
C GLY A 78 -17.26 5.66 20.36
N ILE A 79 -17.33 5.30 19.08
CA ILE A 79 -17.55 3.93 18.62
C ILE A 79 -16.21 3.20 18.47
N LYS A 80 -16.05 2.10 19.19
CA LYS A 80 -15.03 1.07 18.99
C LYS A 80 -15.70 -0.29 19.19
N HIS A 81 -16.21 -0.88 18.10
CA HIS A 81 -16.94 -2.14 18.13
C HIS A 81 -16.13 -3.23 17.43
N GLU A 82 -15.85 -4.32 18.14
CA GLU A 82 -15.06 -5.43 17.58
C GLU A 82 -15.82 -6.13 16.45
N ILE A 83 -15.10 -6.47 15.38
CA ILE A 83 -15.61 -7.24 14.26
C ILE A 83 -15.49 -8.72 14.65
N ASN A 84 -16.62 -9.38 14.92
CA ASN A 84 -16.65 -10.76 15.43
C ASN A 84 -15.86 -11.76 14.57
N ALA A 85 -15.89 -11.59 13.25
CA ALA A 85 -15.17 -12.47 12.32
C ALA A 85 -13.66 -12.18 12.24
N MET A 86 -13.23 -11.02 12.73
CA MET A 86 -11.85 -10.55 12.73
C MET A 86 -11.42 -10.09 14.15
N PRO A 87 -11.22 -11.01 15.12
CA PRO A 87 -10.85 -10.64 16.49
C PRO A 87 -9.67 -9.68 16.55
N GLY A 88 -9.78 -8.63 17.39
CA GLY A 88 -8.81 -7.54 17.48
C GLY A 88 -8.92 -6.47 16.38
N ASN A 89 -9.89 -6.56 15.48
CA ASN A 89 -10.22 -5.51 14.51
C ASN A 89 -11.55 -4.85 14.87
N TYR A 90 -11.69 -3.58 14.57
CA TYR A 90 -12.80 -2.77 15.07
C TYR A 90 -13.41 -1.89 13.98
N HIS A 91 -14.72 -1.70 14.06
CA HIS A 91 -15.38 -0.51 13.52
C HIS A 91 -15.11 0.67 14.44
N LEU A 92 -14.56 1.74 13.88
CA LEU A 92 -14.13 2.93 14.60
C LEU A 92 -14.91 4.16 14.13
N SER A 93 -15.48 4.95 15.04
CA SER A 93 -15.87 6.32 14.68
C SER A 93 -14.63 7.18 14.43
N ILE A 94 -14.78 8.32 13.73
CA ILE A 94 -13.64 9.18 13.37
C ILE A 94 -12.79 9.60 14.58
N ASP A 95 -13.40 9.89 15.73
CA ASP A 95 -12.67 10.23 16.96
C ASP A 95 -11.79 9.06 17.45
N LYS A 96 -12.29 7.82 17.36
CA LYS A 96 -11.55 6.60 17.73
C LYS A 96 -10.53 6.20 16.68
N LEU A 97 -10.81 6.44 15.40
CA LEU A 97 -9.84 6.27 14.33
C LEU A 97 -8.62 7.17 14.54
N ILE A 98 -8.80 8.42 14.97
CA ILE A 98 -7.68 9.33 15.26
C ILE A 98 -6.82 8.80 16.41
N GLU A 99 -7.44 8.26 17.47
CA GLU A 99 -6.71 7.63 18.59
C GLU A 99 -5.86 6.46 18.07
N GLU A 100 -6.47 5.55 17.29
CA GLU A 100 -5.80 4.38 16.72
C GLU A 100 -4.62 4.79 15.81
N VAL A 101 -4.82 5.79 14.94
CA VAL A 101 -3.78 6.23 14.00
C VAL A 101 -2.62 6.95 14.69
N LYS A 102 -2.83 7.53 15.89
CA LYS A 102 -1.70 8.01 16.71
C LYS A 102 -0.82 6.87 17.20
N GLU A 103 -1.41 5.73 17.56
CA GLU A 103 -0.63 4.54 17.93
C GLU A 103 0.13 3.97 16.71
N VAL A 104 -0.52 3.94 15.54
CA VAL A 104 0.13 3.57 14.26
C VAL A 104 1.37 4.42 14.01
N ARG A 105 1.26 5.75 14.19
CA ARG A 105 2.39 6.67 14.08
C ARG A 105 3.49 6.35 15.10
N ASP A 106 3.13 6.15 16.37
CA ASP A 106 4.09 5.92 17.45
C ASP A 106 4.85 4.59 17.28
N LEU A 107 4.24 3.61 16.62
CA LEU A 107 4.88 2.36 16.19
C LEU A 107 5.77 2.51 14.94
N GLY A 108 5.71 3.65 14.25
CA GLY A 108 6.47 3.93 13.04
C GLY A 108 5.88 3.31 11.76
N ILE A 109 4.63 2.82 11.79
CA ILE A 109 3.98 2.25 10.60
C ILE A 109 3.73 3.39 9.59
N PRO A 110 4.15 3.24 8.32
CA PRO A 110 4.17 4.35 7.37
C PRO A 110 2.78 4.81 6.93
N GLY A 111 1.78 3.92 6.93
CA GLY A 111 0.46 4.25 6.40
C GLY A 111 -0.66 3.31 6.82
N ILE A 112 -1.88 3.77 6.51
CA ILE A 112 -3.12 3.00 6.68
C ILE A 112 -3.85 2.86 5.35
N LEU A 113 -4.68 1.82 5.25
CA LEU A 113 -5.70 1.67 4.21
C LEU A 113 -7.08 1.79 4.83
N LEU A 114 -7.82 2.81 4.43
CA LEU A 114 -9.10 3.15 5.04
C LEU A 114 -10.27 2.56 4.26
N PHE A 115 -11.09 1.77 4.96
CA PHE A 115 -12.37 1.23 4.49
C PHE A 115 -13.53 1.96 5.17
N GLY A 116 -14.45 2.50 4.38
CA GLY A 116 -15.60 3.25 4.87
C GLY A 116 -16.81 2.34 4.97
N VAL A 117 -17.47 2.34 6.12
CA VAL A 117 -18.70 1.58 6.36
C VAL A 117 -19.81 2.61 6.62
N PRO A 118 -20.52 3.08 5.58
CA PRO A 118 -21.52 4.13 5.71
C PRO A 118 -22.77 3.63 6.44
N ASP A 119 -23.64 4.55 6.85
CA ASP A 119 -24.93 4.18 7.40
C ASP A 119 -25.74 3.42 6.32
N PRO A 120 -26.32 2.25 6.63
CA PRO A 120 -27.13 1.50 5.66
C PRO A 120 -28.26 2.31 5.03
N ARG A 121 -28.78 3.33 5.72
CA ARG A 121 -29.84 4.23 5.24
C ARG A 121 -29.36 5.22 4.17
N GLU A 122 -28.05 5.40 4.04
CA GLU A 122 -27.41 6.25 3.02
C GLU A 122 -27.04 5.46 1.75
N LYS A 123 -27.21 4.13 1.74
CA LYS A 123 -26.95 3.31 0.55
C LYS A 123 -28.04 3.54 -0.50
N ASP A 124 -27.63 3.78 -1.74
CA ASP A 124 -28.52 4.00 -2.87
C ASP A 124 -28.00 3.32 -4.15
N LEU A 125 -28.85 3.20 -5.18
CA LEU A 125 -28.51 2.47 -6.42
C LEU A 125 -27.43 3.14 -7.28
N PHE A 126 -27.13 4.40 -7.02
CA PHE A 126 -26.12 5.20 -7.70
C PHE A 126 -24.85 5.43 -6.86
N ALA A 127 -24.80 4.82 -5.67
CA ALA A 127 -23.67 4.94 -4.74
C ALA A 127 -23.31 6.40 -4.42
N THR A 128 -24.30 7.30 -4.28
CA THR A 128 -24.01 8.74 -4.15
C THR A 128 -23.21 9.08 -2.91
N GLY A 129 -23.36 8.30 -1.84
CA GLY A 129 -22.56 8.41 -0.61
C GLY A 129 -21.05 8.19 -0.84
N ALA A 130 -20.64 7.46 -1.88
CA ALA A 130 -19.23 7.16 -2.14
C ALA A 130 -18.41 8.42 -2.45
N PHE A 131 -19.01 9.41 -3.12
CA PHE A 131 -18.35 10.65 -3.53
C PHE A 131 -18.95 11.90 -2.87
N ALA A 132 -19.81 11.73 -1.87
CA ALA A 132 -20.39 12.85 -1.13
C ALA A 132 -19.29 13.66 -0.41
N PRO A 133 -19.29 15.01 -0.48
CA PRO A 133 -18.25 15.81 0.18
C PRO A 133 -18.13 15.55 1.69
N ASN A 134 -19.25 15.22 2.34
CA ASN A 134 -19.37 14.87 3.74
C ASN A 134 -19.48 13.35 4.00
N GLY A 135 -19.14 12.51 3.03
CA GLY A 135 -19.11 11.06 3.19
C GLY A 135 -18.09 10.60 4.24
N ILE A 136 -18.24 9.36 4.70
CA ILE A 136 -17.48 8.84 5.84
C ILE A 136 -15.97 8.83 5.59
N ILE A 137 -15.52 8.45 4.39
CA ILE A 137 -14.11 8.47 4.01
C ILE A 137 -13.59 9.91 3.94
N GLN A 138 -14.30 10.81 3.28
CA GLN A 138 -13.88 12.21 3.10
C GLN A 138 -13.77 12.92 4.45
N GLY A 139 -14.72 12.67 5.37
CA GLY A 139 -14.68 13.15 6.75
C GLY A 139 -13.48 12.61 7.52
N ALA A 140 -13.26 11.30 7.46
CA ALA A 140 -12.15 10.64 8.14
C ALA A 140 -10.78 11.11 7.63
N VAL A 141 -10.59 11.20 6.31
CA VAL A 141 -9.36 11.69 5.68
C VAL A 141 -9.04 13.11 6.17
N ARG A 142 -10.00 14.05 6.07
CA ARG A 142 -9.78 15.43 6.56
C ARG A 142 -9.40 15.47 8.04
N ALA A 143 -10.06 14.64 8.85
CA ALA A 143 -9.80 14.59 10.28
C ALA A 143 -8.40 14.02 10.57
N LEU A 144 -7.98 12.98 9.86
CA LEU A 144 -6.64 12.39 9.97
C LEU A 144 -5.56 13.35 9.51
N LYS A 145 -5.68 13.97 8.33
CA LYS A 145 -4.69 14.95 7.85
C LYS A 145 -4.56 16.17 8.77
N LYS A 146 -5.62 16.51 9.52
CA LYS A 146 -5.57 17.56 10.54
C LYS A 146 -4.83 17.14 11.82
N ASN A 147 -4.98 15.89 12.26
CA ASN A 147 -4.55 15.46 13.59
C ASN A 147 -3.30 14.57 13.61
N VAL A 148 -3.04 13.84 12.53
CA VAL A 148 -1.91 12.91 12.37
C VAL A 148 -1.40 12.96 10.91
N PRO A 149 -0.98 14.12 10.39
CA PRO A 149 -0.55 14.28 8.99
C PRO A 149 0.65 13.41 8.59
N GLU A 150 1.40 12.87 9.56
CA GLU A 150 2.63 12.10 9.38
C GLU A 150 2.39 10.68 8.83
N VAL A 151 1.18 10.14 9.00
CA VAL A 151 0.81 8.79 8.52
C VAL A 151 0.16 8.92 7.14
N LEU A 152 0.62 8.10 6.18
CA LEU A 152 0.02 8.04 4.84
C LEU A 152 -1.40 7.50 4.91
N VAL A 153 -2.34 8.20 4.29
CA VAL A 153 -3.75 7.80 4.22
C VAL A 153 -4.08 7.31 2.80
N VAL A 154 -4.09 5.99 2.64
CA VAL A 154 -4.60 5.33 1.43
C VAL A 154 -6.09 5.07 1.60
N THR A 155 -6.90 5.38 0.58
CA THR A 155 -8.35 5.12 0.63
C THR A 155 -8.76 4.03 -0.34
N ASP A 156 -9.62 3.12 0.10
CA ASP A 156 -10.31 2.19 -0.80
C ASP A 156 -11.23 2.98 -1.74
N VAL A 157 -11.20 2.64 -3.03
CA VAL A 157 -12.13 3.19 -4.03
C VAL A 157 -12.94 2.04 -4.61
N CYS A 158 -14.14 1.87 -4.09
CA CYS A 158 -15.12 0.86 -4.50
C CYS A 158 -16.55 1.35 -4.22
N LEU A 159 -17.56 0.72 -4.83
CA LEU A 159 -18.98 1.06 -4.64
C LEU A 159 -19.74 0.03 -3.80
N CYS A 160 -19.11 -1.08 -3.42
CA CYS A 160 -19.78 -2.18 -2.71
C CYS A 160 -20.39 -1.73 -1.38
N GLU A 161 -19.71 -0.86 -0.64
CA GLU A 161 -20.25 -0.39 0.64
C GLU A 161 -21.36 0.67 0.50
N TYR A 162 -21.57 1.22 -0.69
CA TYR A 162 -22.47 2.34 -0.91
C TYR A 162 -23.74 1.96 -1.66
N THR A 163 -23.86 0.70 -2.08
CA THR A 163 -25.03 0.19 -2.80
C THR A 163 -25.79 -0.85 -1.96
N PRO A 164 -27.14 -0.92 -2.05
CA PRO A 164 -27.92 -1.92 -1.32
C PRO A 164 -27.61 -3.37 -1.73
N HIS A 165 -27.14 -3.58 -2.95
CA HIS A 165 -26.83 -4.90 -3.51
C HIS A 165 -25.36 -5.33 -3.31
N SER A 166 -24.53 -4.45 -2.74
CA SER A 166 -23.12 -4.71 -2.43
C SER A 166 -22.19 -5.11 -3.59
N HIS A 167 -22.68 -5.11 -4.83
CA HIS A 167 -21.81 -5.18 -6.01
C HIS A 167 -20.90 -3.95 -6.11
N CYS A 168 -19.72 -4.15 -6.70
CA CYS A 168 -18.68 -3.13 -6.82
C CYS A 168 -18.97 -2.03 -7.87
N GLY A 169 -20.21 -1.93 -8.35
CA GLY A 169 -20.59 -1.13 -9.51
C GLY A 169 -22.10 -0.89 -9.58
N ILE A 170 -22.50 -0.09 -10.57
CA ILE A 170 -23.89 0.15 -10.94
C ILE A 170 -24.45 -1.07 -11.65
N LEU A 171 -25.66 -1.49 -11.27
CA LEU A 171 -26.36 -2.60 -11.91
C LEU A 171 -27.42 -2.11 -12.90
N ASP A 172 -27.52 -2.79 -14.03
CA ASP A 172 -28.66 -2.74 -14.94
C ASP A 172 -29.14 -4.17 -15.20
N ASN A 173 -30.40 -4.47 -14.88
CA ASN A 173 -30.99 -5.82 -15.00
C ASN A 173 -30.13 -6.94 -14.38
N GLY A 174 -29.48 -6.65 -13.24
CA GLY A 174 -28.61 -7.60 -12.52
C GLY A 174 -27.20 -7.75 -13.10
N TYR A 175 -26.88 -7.03 -14.18
CA TYR A 175 -25.55 -6.99 -14.77
C TYR A 175 -24.79 -5.74 -14.29
N LEU A 176 -23.51 -5.91 -13.94
CA LEU A 176 -22.66 -4.80 -13.54
C LEU A 176 -22.19 -4.03 -14.78
N VAL A 177 -22.65 -2.79 -14.93
CA VAL A 177 -22.36 -1.95 -16.10
C VAL A 177 -20.99 -1.30 -15.93
N ASN A 178 -19.98 -1.81 -16.62
CA ASN A 178 -18.58 -1.39 -16.49
C ASN A 178 -18.37 0.13 -16.60
N ASP A 179 -18.89 0.74 -17.66
CA ASP A 179 -18.58 2.14 -18.00
C ASP A 179 -19.29 3.14 -17.08
N ALA A 180 -20.58 2.91 -16.80
CA ALA A 180 -21.29 3.70 -15.80
C ALA A 180 -20.65 3.59 -14.41
N SER A 181 -20.14 2.41 -14.06
CA SER A 181 -19.49 2.17 -12.77
C SER A 181 -18.16 2.90 -12.63
N LYS A 182 -17.29 2.88 -13.66
CA LYS A 182 -15.98 3.53 -13.57
C LYS A 182 -16.08 5.06 -13.56
N GLU A 183 -17.13 5.65 -14.14
CA GLU A 183 -17.40 7.09 -14.01
C GLU A 183 -17.69 7.49 -12.56
N VAL A 184 -18.52 6.72 -11.85
CA VAL A 184 -18.78 6.95 -10.43
C VAL A 184 -17.52 6.69 -9.61
N LEU A 185 -16.77 5.64 -9.93
CA LEU A 185 -15.50 5.30 -9.28
C LEU A 185 -14.45 6.43 -9.39
N ALA A 186 -14.37 7.08 -10.55
CA ALA A 186 -13.47 8.21 -10.76
C ALA A 186 -13.88 9.44 -9.92
N LYS A 187 -15.18 9.71 -9.79
CA LYS A 187 -15.71 10.76 -8.89
C LYS A 187 -15.40 10.45 -7.43
N THR A 188 -15.55 9.19 -7.02
CA THR A 188 -15.19 8.72 -5.68
C THR A 188 -13.70 8.98 -5.40
N ALA A 189 -12.81 8.54 -6.28
CA ALA A 189 -11.37 8.78 -6.14
C ALA A 189 -11.06 10.28 -6.04
N LEU A 190 -11.60 11.10 -6.94
CA LEU A 190 -11.42 12.56 -6.90
C LEU A 190 -11.85 13.14 -5.56
N SER A 191 -13.01 12.75 -5.04
CA SER A 191 -13.51 13.25 -3.76
C SER A 191 -12.60 12.88 -2.57
N HIS A 192 -11.97 11.69 -2.60
CA HIS A 192 -11.03 11.26 -1.56
C HIS A 192 -9.73 12.09 -1.62
N VAL A 193 -9.23 12.37 -2.81
CA VAL A 193 -8.03 13.18 -3.01
C VAL A 193 -8.28 14.64 -2.64
N GLN A 194 -9.44 15.20 -3.00
CA GLN A 194 -9.86 16.53 -2.57
C GLN A 194 -9.99 16.63 -1.05
N ALA A 195 -10.32 15.54 -0.36
CA ALA A 195 -10.33 15.47 1.10
C ALA A 195 -8.91 15.40 1.72
N GLY A 196 -7.88 15.09 0.93
CA GLY A 196 -6.48 15.04 1.34
C GLY A 196 -5.87 13.64 1.40
N SER A 197 -6.48 12.63 0.77
CA SER A 197 -5.89 11.28 0.72
C SER A 197 -4.57 11.30 -0.05
N ASP A 198 -3.55 10.65 0.50
CA ASP A 198 -2.21 10.62 -0.09
C ASP A 198 -2.16 9.69 -1.32
N MET A 199 -3.04 8.70 -1.38
CA MET A 199 -3.11 7.71 -2.46
C MET A 199 -4.50 7.06 -2.51
N VAL A 200 -4.98 6.71 -3.70
CA VAL A 200 -6.25 5.99 -3.89
C VAL A 200 -6.03 4.56 -4.38
N ALA A 201 -6.83 3.62 -3.88
CA ALA A 201 -6.68 2.21 -4.19
C ALA A 201 -7.98 1.62 -4.80
N PRO A 202 -8.16 1.67 -6.14
CA PRO A 202 -9.36 1.17 -6.79
C PRO A 202 -9.44 -0.36 -6.76
N ALA A 203 -10.49 -0.88 -6.13
CA ALA A 203 -10.68 -2.31 -5.85
C ALA A 203 -11.91 -2.92 -6.55
N ALA A 204 -12.57 -2.18 -7.43
CA ALA A 204 -13.83 -2.58 -8.08
C ALA A 204 -13.68 -3.59 -9.23
N MET A 205 -12.45 -3.78 -9.74
CA MET A 205 -12.13 -4.69 -10.85
C MET A 205 -12.87 -4.39 -12.16
N LEU A 206 -13.06 -3.10 -12.46
CA LEU A 206 -13.65 -2.66 -13.73
C LEU A 206 -12.58 -2.49 -14.81
N ASP A 207 -12.91 -2.87 -16.03
CA ASP A 207 -12.04 -2.69 -17.19
C ASP A 207 -11.80 -1.20 -17.45
N GLY A 208 -10.54 -0.82 -17.47
CA GLY A 208 -10.11 0.57 -17.69
C GLY A 208 -10.27 1.50 -16.49
N GLN A 209 -10.59 1.00 -15.28
CA GLN A 209 -10.76 1.85 -14.09
C GLN A 209 -9.57 2.75 -13.81
N ILE A 210 -8.34 2.24 -13.93
CA ILE A 210 -7.12 3.00 -13.64
C ILE A 210 -6.99 4.20 -14.56
N ARG A 211 -7.31 4.02 -15.84
CA ARG A 211 -7.29 5.10 -16.82
C ARG A 211 -8.35 6.16 -16.50
N ALA A 212 -9.58 5.74 -16.19
CA ALA A 212 -10.66 6.67 -15.84
C ALA A 212 -10.32 7.51 -14.60
N LEU A 213 -9.76 6.88 -13.56
CA LEU A 213 -9.29 7.59 -12.36
C LEU A 213 -8.14 8.54 -12.69
N ARG A 214 -7.14 8.09 -13.44
CA ARG A 214 -5.98 8.93 -13.80
C ARG A 214 -6.40 10.15 -14.61
N GLU A 215 -7.24 9.98 -15.63
CA GLU A 215 -7.75 11.09 -16.45
C GLU A 215 -8.51 12.13 -15.62
N MET A 216 -9.39 11.69 -14.70
CA MET A 216 -10.12 12.57 -13.79
C MET A 216 -9.20 13.30 -12.81
N LEU A 217 -8.25 12.59 -12.19
CA LEU A 217 -7.31 13.21 -11.26
C LEU A 217 -6.39 14.21 -11.98
N ASP A 218 -5.97 13.92 -13.22
CA ASP A 218 -5.17 14.84 -14.03
C ASP A 218 -5.95 16.10 -14.40
N SER A 219 -7.20 15.97 -14.84
CA SER A 219 -8.04 17.12 -15.22
C SER A 219 -8.30 18.06 -14.05
N ASP A 220 -8.33 17.54 -12.83
CA ASP A 220 -8.57 18.30 -11.60
C ASP A 220 -7.28 18.76 -10.90
N GLY A 221 -6.11 18.57 -11.53
CA GLY A 221 -4.82 19.09 -11.06
C GLY A 221 -4.08 18.19 -10.06
N PHE A 222 -4.58 16.98 -9.79
CA PHE A 222 -3.98 15.99 -8.91
C PHE A 222 -3.02 15.03 -9.65
N VAL A 223 -2.16 15.60 -10.51
CA VAL A 223 -1.27 14.84 -11.42
C VAL A 223 -0.29 13.91 -10.70
N ASN A 224 0.12 14.28 -9.48
CA ASN A 224 1.11 13.52 -8.70
C ASN A 224 0.47 12.52 -7.73
N THR A 225 -0.86 12.49 -7.60
CA THR A 225 -1.51 11.56 -6.68
C THR A 225 -1.37 10.13 -7.20
N PRO A 226 -0.75 9.22 -6.43
CA PRO A 226 -0.58 7.83 -6.84
C PRO A 226 -1.89 7.04 -6.82
N ILE A 227 -1.94 6.01 -7.67
CA ILE A 227 -3.04 5.04 -7.74
C ILE A 227 -2.47 3.65 -7.43
N MET A 228 -2.86 3.05 -6.31
CA MET A 228 -2.52 1.67 -5.96
C MET A 228 -3.55 0.71 -6.57
N ALA A 229 -3.29 0.28 -7.80
CA ALA A 229 -4.21 -0.60 -8.51
C ALA A 229 -4.29 -1.99 -7.89
N TYR A 230 -5.50 -2.41 -7.45
CA TYR A 230 -5.81 -3.83 -7.30
C TYR A 230 -5.88 -4.46 -8.70
N SER A 231 -4.71 -4.80 -9.25
CA SER A 231 -4.58 -5.26 -10.63
C SER A 231 -4.97 -6.72 -10.80
N ALA A 232 -4.76 -7.52 -9.75
CA ALA A 232 -5.06 -8.95 -9.71
C ALA A 232 -5.84 -9.28 -8.42
N LYS A 233 -7.09 -8.83 -8.33
CA LYS A 233 -8.02 -9.21 -7.25
C LYS A 233 -8.92 -10.34 -7.77
N TYR A 234 -8.86 -11.49 -7.10
CA TYR A 234 -9.56 -12.71 -7.50
C TYR A 234 -10.96 -12.78 -6.89
N ALA A 235 -11.84 -13.60 -7.47
CA ALA A 235 -13.08 -13.98 -6.80
C ALA A 235 -12.77 -15.04 -5.73
N SER A 236 -12.58 -14.61 -4.49
CA SER A 236 -12.10 -15.46 -3.39
C SER A 236 -13.11 -15.58 -2.25
N LYS A 237 -13.08 -16.72 -1.55
CA LYS A 237 -13.81 -16.94 -0.29
C LYS A 237 -13.07 -16.43 0.95
N LEU A 238 -11.87 -15.89 0.77
CA LEU A 238 -11.07 -15.33 1.86
C LEU A 238 -11.52 -13.91 2.28
N TYR A 239 -12.54 -13.35 1.63
CA TYR A 239 -13.06 -12.00 1.92
C TYR A 239 -14.27 -11.99 2.84
N ASP A 240 -14.77 -13.18 3.22
CA ASP A 240 -15.98 -13.32 4.03
C ASP A 240 -15.87 -12.73 5.45
N PRO A 241 -14.72 -12.81 6.16
CA PRO A 241 -14.56 -12.16 7.48
C PRO A 241 -14.63 -10.63 7.41
#